data_AF-A0A9P6DQQ3-F1
#
_entry.id   AF-A0A9P6DQQ3-F1
#
_cell.length_a   1.000
_cell.length_b   1.000
_cell.length_c   1.000
_cell.angle_alpha   90.00
_cell.angle_beta   90.00
_cell.angle_gamma   90.00
#
_symmetry.space_group_name_H-M   'P 1'
#
loop_
_entity.id
_entity.type
_entity.pdbx_description
1 polymer ?
#
loop_
_entity_poly.entity_id
_entity_poly.type
_entity_poly.pdbx_seq_one_letter_code
_entity_poly.pdbx_strand_id
1 'polypeptide(L)'
;PQNAVIPPPIDIKGLFNLDVDNDIWQDVGLADDKFEGKVLPWLGDEDVRMHPTCSRITNCRDELSLCEWELYSLQLWFEEESAALMAALWACEGEELIISIC
;
A
#
# COMPACT_ATOMS: atom_id res chain seq x y z
N PRO A 1 -4.80 -14.08 19.64
CA PRO A 1 -5.94 -15.03 19.62
C PRO A 1 -5.78 -16.01 20.79
N GLN A 2 -6.82 -16.77 21.15
CA GLN A 2 -6.84 -17.61 22.36
C GLN A 2 -5.73 -18.69 22.41
N ASN A 3 -5.06 -18.95 21.28
CA ASN A 3 -3.94 -19.89 21.15
C ASN A 3 -2.64 -19.22 20.64
N ALA A 4 -2.49 -17.90 20.78
CA ALA A 4 -1.25 -17.23 20.40
C ALA A 4 -0.16 -17.49 21.44
N VAL A 5 0.89 -18.22 21.05
CA VAL A 5 2.10 -18.39 21.84
C VAL A 5 3.06 -17.27 21.49
N ILE A 6 3.58 -16.58 22.51
CA ILE A 6 4.58 -15.53 22.32
C ILE A 6 5.92 -16.21 22.01
N PRO A 7 6.59 -15.87 20.89
CA PRO A 7 7.91 -16.42 20.60
C PRO A 7 8.95 -16.00 21.66
N PRO A 8 10.00 -16.81 21.88
CA PRO A 8 11.13 -16.42 22.71
C PRO A 8 11.80 -15.14 22.19
N PRO A 9 12.43 -14.33 23.07
CA PRO A 9 13.21 -13.18 22.65
C PRO A 9 14.35 -13.59 21.71
N ILE A 10 14.50 -12.87 20.59
CA ILE A 10 15.55 -13.11 19.60
C ILE A 10 16.88 -12.54 20.12
N ASP A 11 17.94 -13.35 20.16
CA ASP A 11 19.28 -12.84 20.40
C ASP A 11 19.78 -12.10 19.15
N ILE A 12 20.16 -10.84 19.34
CA ILE A 12 20.60 -9.94 18.27
C ILE A 12 22.05 -10.24 17.88
N LYS A 13 22.82 -10.91 18.75
CA LYS A 13 24.21 -11.28 18.47
C LYS A 13 24.22 -12.44 17.48
N GLY A 14 24.78 -12.22 16.30
CA GLY A 14 24.88 -13.26 15.27
C GLY A 14 23.60 -13.47 14.46
N LEU A 15 22.58 -12.61 14.63
CA LEU A 15 21.32 -12.66 13.85
C LEU A 15 21.52 -12.62 12.33
N PHE A 16 22.58 -11.94 11.87
CA PHE A 16 22.94 -11.83 10.45
C PHE A 16 23.98 -12.85 9.99
N ASN A 17 24.45 -13.72 10.89
CA ASN A 17 25.27 -14.86 10.48
C ASN A 17 24.32 -15.90 9.88
N LEU A 18 24.70 -16.44 8.72
CA LEU A 18 23.96 -17.51 8.07
C LEU A 18 24.22 -18.83 8.81
N ASP A 19 23.65 -18.93 10.00
CA ASP A 19 23.69 -20.12 10.84
C ASP A 19 22.29 -20.76 10.81
N VAL A 20 22.22 -21.96 10.23
CA VAL A 20 20.97 -22.72 10.04
C VAL A 20 20.53 -23.37 11.36
N ASP A 21 21.44 -23.51 12.32
CA ASP A 21 21.16 -24.06 13.65
C ASP A 21 20.77 -22.96 14.66
N ASN A 22 20.71 -21.70 14.23
CA ASN A 22 20.37 -20.57 15.09
C ASN A 22 18.89 -20.62 15.51
N ASP A 23 18.62 -20.30 16.78
CA ASP A 23 17.30 -20.22 17.43
C ASP A 23 16.31 -19.24 16.76
N ILE A 24 16.67 -18.62 15.64
CA ILE A 24 15.75 -17.88 14.75
C ILE A 24 14.98 -18.80 13.81
N TRP A 25 15.50 -20.00 13.53
CA TRP A 25 14.86 -21.04 12.74
C TRP A 25 13.94 -21.90 13.60
N GLN A 26 13.20 -21.26 14.51
CA GLN A 26 12.34 -21.99 15.43
C GLN A 26 11.28 -22.77 14.67
N ASP A 27 11.23 -24.07 14.94
CA ASP A 27 10.15 -24.95 14.52
C ASP A 27 8.90 -24.73 15.40
N VAL A 28 8.47 -23.46 15.53
CA VAL A 28 7.21 -23.10 16.20
C VAL A 28 6.05 -23.40 15.25
N GLY A 29 5.74 -24.69 15.11
CA GLY A 29 4.39 -25.19 14.89
C GLY A 29 3.66 -24.69 13.64
N LEU A 30 4.37 -24.34 12.57
CA LEU A 30 3.74 -24.31 11.23
C LEU A 30 3.55 -25.72 10.69
N ALA A 31 4.40 -26.66 11.10
CA ALA A 31 4.12 -28.09 11.05
C ALA A 31 3.28 -28.45 12.29
N ASP A 32 1.98 -28.12 12.28
CA ASP A 32 1.06 -29.02 12.97
C ASP A 32 1.27 -30.37 12.27
N ASP A 33 1.51 -31.46 13.00
CA ASP A 33 1.69 -32.81 12.41
C ASP A 33 0.46 -33.29 11.61
N LYS A 34 -0.58 -32.44 11.55
CA LYS A 34 -1.80 -32.53 10.74
C LYS A 34 -1.69 -31.84 9.37
N PHE A 35 -0.65 -31.06 9.10
CA PHE A 35 -0.32 -30.62 7.74
C PHE A 35 0.30 -31.82 7.02
N GLU A 36 -0.56 -32.72 6.54
CA GLU A 36 -0.24 -33.91 5.73
C GLU A 36 0.39 -33.54 4.36
N GLY A 37 1.40 -32.68 4.31
CA GLY A 37 1.95 -32.12 3.07
C GLY A 37 0.94 -31.30 2.26
N LYS A 38 -0.17 -30.87 2.88
CA LYS A 38 -1.23 -30.15 2.20
C LYS A 38 -0.82 -28.68 2.02
N VAL A 39 -0.82 -28.23 0.77
CA VAL A 39 -0.53 -26.83 0.42
C VAL A 39 -1.47 -25.91 1.21
N LEU A 40 -0.90 -24.88 1.84
CA LEU A 40 -1.67 -23.90 2.60
C LEU A 40 -2.77 -23.29 1.71
N PRO A 41 -4.01 -23.09 2.20
CA PRO A 41 -5.11 -22.62 1.35
C PRO A 41 -4.82 -21.29 0.64
N TRP A 42 -4.16 -20.32 1.28
CA TRP A 42 -3.77 -19.07 0.62
C TRP A 42 -2.74 -19.23 -0.52
N LEU A 43 -2.10 -20.40 -0.62
CA LEU A 43 -1.13 -20.75 -1.64
C LEU A 43 -1.71 -21.70 -2.72
N GLY A 44 -2.60 -22.62 -2.33
CA GLY A 44 -3.09 -23.69 -3.21
C GLY A 44 -4.58 -23.62 -3.55
N ASP A 45 -5.35 -22.78 -2.87
CA ASP A 45 -6.80 -22.63 -3.09
C ASP A 45 -7.07 -21.35 -3.90
N GLU A 46 -7.63 -21.53 -5.10
CA GLU A 46 -7.93 -20.43 -6.01
C GLU A 46 -9.04 -19.53 -5.46
N ASP A 47 -10.01 -20.05 -4.71
CA ASP A 47 -11.09 -19.24 -4.12
C ASP A 47 -10.56 -18.33 -3.01
N VAL A 48 -9.55 -18.79 -2.27
CA VAL A 48 -8.85 -17.98 -1.26
C VAL A 48 -7.93 -16.94 -1.92
N ARG A 49 -7.25 -17.30 -3.02
CA ARG A 49 -6.40 -16.36 -3.78
C ARG A 49 -7.20 -15.31 -4.54
N MET A 50 -8.38 -15.66 -5.03
CA MET A 50 -9.29 -14.75 -5.71
C MET A 50 -10.24 -14.03 -4.73
N HIS A 51 -10.08 -14.27 -3.43
CA HIS A 51 -10.84 -13.59 -2.41
C HIS A 51 -10.70 -12.07 -2.54
N PRO A 52 -11.78 -11.28 -2.34
CA PRO A 52 -11.78 -9.83 -2.54
C PRO A 52 -10.62 -9.08 -1.87
N THR A 53 -10.16 -9.53 -0.69
CA THR A 53 -9.01 -8.93 0.00
C THR A 53 -7.68 -9.11 -0.74
N CYS A 54 -7.48 -10.25 -1.42
CA CYS A 54 -6.27 -10.50 -2.22
C CYS A 54 -6.39 -9.83 -3.60
N SER A 55 -7.59 -9.82 -4.19
CA SER A 55 -7.90 -9.07 -5.41
C SER A 55 -7.73 -7.54 -5.24
N ARG A 56 -7.96 -7.00 -4.03
CA ARG A 56 -7.63 -5.58 -3.72
C ARG A 56 -6.16 -5.25 -3.92
N ILE A 57 -5.24 -6.20 -3.67
CA ILE A 57 -3.80 -6.00 -3.89
C ILE A 57 -3.48 -5.98 -5.40
N THR A 58 -4.15 -6.80 -6.20
CA THR A 58 -3.99 -6.76 -7.67
C THR A 58 -4.61 -5.50 -8.28
N ASN A 59 -5.71 -5.00 -7.71
CA ASN A 59 -6.38 -3.78 -8.15
C ASN A 59 -5.57 -2.50 -7.89
N CYS A 60 -4.65 -2.50 -6.92
CA CYS A 60 -3.78 -1.35 -6.65
C CYS A 60 -2.97 -0.90 -7.89
N ARG A 61 -2.62 -1.82 -8.79
CA ARG A 61 -1.90 -1.46 -10.03
C ARG A 61 -2.80 -0.70 -11.01
N ASP A 62 -4.05 -1.12 -11.14
CA ASP A 62 -5.02 -0.47 -12.03
C ASP A 62 -5.51 0.85 -11.43
N GLU A 63 -5.61 0.94 -10.09
CA GLU A 63 -5.93 2.17 -9.36
C GLU A 63 -4.88 3.27 -9.56
N LEU A 64 -3.59 2.95 -9.69
CA LEU A 64 -2.56 3.96 -9.98
C LEU A 64 -2.85 4.71 -11.29
N SER A 65 -3.26 3.98 -12.33
CA SER A 65 -3.59 4.58 -13.62
C SER A 65 -4.81 5.50 -13.53
N LEU A 66 -5.82 5.11 -12.72
CA LEU A 66 -6.98 5.97 -12.45
C LEU A 66 -6.58 7.25 -11.71
N CYS A 67 -5.72 7.13 -10.68
CA CYS A 67 -5.16 8.27 -9.96
C CYS A 67 -4.42 9.24 -10.89
N GLU A 68 -3.66 8.74 -11.87
CA GLU A 68 -2.97 9.59 -12.85
C GLU A 68 -3.96 10.38 -13.73
N TRP A 69 -5.04 9.73 -14.18
CA TRP A 69 -6.08 10.39 -14.96
C TRP A 69 -6.87 11.42 -14.15
N GLU A 70 -7.18 11.10 -12.89
CA GLU A 70 -7.84 12.03 -11.96
C GLU A 70 -6.96 13.26 -11.70
N LEU A 71 -5.66 13.05 -11.45
CA LEU A 71 -4.70 14.14 -11.26
C LEU A 71 -4.65 15.05 -12.49
N TYR A 72 -4.54 14.46 -13.70
CA TYR A 72 -4.52 15.21 -14.95
C TYR A 72 -5.81 16.02 -15.15
N SER A 73 -6.96 15.44 -14.83
CA SER A 73 -8.26 16.11 -14.94
C SER A 73 -8.39 17.27 -13.96
N LEU A 74 -7.92 17.09 -12.72
CA LEU A 74 -7.91 18.16 -11.71
C LEU A 74 -6.97 19.30 -12.08
N GLN A 75 -5.81 19.01 -12.67
CA GLN A 75 -4.87 20.03 -13.14
C GLN A 75 -5.49 20.87 -14.26
N LEU A 76 -6.10 20.23 -15.26
CA LEU A 76 -6.81 20.93 -16.33
C LEU A 76 -7.94 21.82 -15.80
N TRP A 77 -8.75 21.28 -14.89
CA TRP A 77 -9.83 22.05 -14.28
C TRP A 77 -9.30 23.25 -13.49
N PHE A 78 -8.22 23.06 -12.72
CA PHE A 78 -7.61 24.15 -11.96
C PHE A 78 -7.05 25.25 -12.86
N GLU A 79 -6.43 24.90 -13.99
CA GLU A 79 -5.94 25.87 -14.97
C GLU A 79 -7.09 26.69 -15.56
N GLU A 80 -8.21 26.06 -15.91
CA GLU A 80 -9.38 26.74 -16.46
C GLU A 80 -10.00 27.71 -15.44
N GLU A 81 -10.24 27.24 -14.21
CA GLU A 81 -10.86 28.05 -13.16
C GLU A 81 -9.95 29.18 -12.69
N SER A 82 -8.64 28.93 -12.56
CA SER A 82 -7.68 29.97 -12.19
C SER A 82 -7.56 31.04 -13.27
N ALA A 83 -7.61 30.67 -14.55
CA ALA A 83 -7.64 31.63 -15.65
C ALA A 83 -8.93 32.48 -15.63
N ALA A 84 -10.08 31.86 -15.38
CA ALA A 84 -11.36 32.57 -15.25
C ALA A 84 -11.33 33.55 -14.06
N LEU A 85 -10.77 33.13 -12.92
CA LEU A 85 -10.64 33.95 -11.72
C LEU A 85 -9.66 35.11 -11.94
N MET A 86 -8.52 34.88 -12.59
CA MET A 86 -7.56 35.92 -12.96
C MET A 86 -8.18 36.94 -13.92
N ALA A 87 -8.95 36.49 -14.91
CA ALA A 87 -9.64 37.37 -15.84
C ALA A 87 -10.70 38.24 -15.12
N ALA A 88 -11.45 37.66 -14.19
CA ALA A 88 -12.40 38.41 -13.37
C ALA A 88 -11.68 39.40 -12.44
N LEU A 89 -10.54 39.01 -11.86
CA LEU A 89 -9.72 39.87 -11.01
C LEU A 89 -9.16 41.08 -11.78
N TRP A 90 -8.58 40.86 -12.97
CA TRP A 90 -8.10 41.93 -13.84
C TRP A 90 -9.21 42.87 -14.31
N ALA A 91 -10.44 42.36 -14.44
CA ALA A 91 -11.60 43.19 -14.77
C ALA A 91 -12.10 44.02 -13.58
N CYS A 92 -11.86 43.56 -12.34
CA CYS A 92 -12.34 44.18 -11.11
C CYS A 92 -11.32 45.12 -10.43
N GLU A 93 -10.02 44.85 -10.55
CA GLU A 93 -8.96 45.55 -9.81
C GLU A 93 -7.81 45.98 -10.73
N GLY A 94 -7.44 47.25 -10.66
CA GLY A 94 -6.20 47.74 -11.25
C GLY A 94 -4.98 47.16 -10.53
N GLU A 95 -4.18 46.38 -11.24
CA GLU A 95 -2.78 45.95 -11.07
C GLU A 95 -2.20 45.52 -9.69
N GLU A 96 -2.81 45.73 -8.52
CA GLU A 96 -2.08 45.56 -7.23
C GLU A 96 -2.15 44.16 -6.57
N LEU A 97 -3.10 43.28 -6.91
CA LEU A 97 -3.33 42.03 -6.14
C LEU A 97 -2.70 40.75 -6.71
N ILE A 98 -2.08 40.81 -7.89
CA ILE A 98 -1.60 39.62 -8.62
C ILE A 98 -0.33 39.00 -7.99
N ILE A 99 0.45 39.78 -7.24
CA ILE A 99 1.78 39.36 -6.75
C ILE A 99 1.70 38.40 -5.54
N SER A 100 0.56 38.29 -4.86
CA SER A 100 0.45 37.52 -3.61
C SER A 100 0.02 36.05 -3.76
N ILE A 101 -0.41 35.61 -4.94
CA ILE A 101 -1.04 34.29 -5.14
C ILE A 101 -0.10 33.29 -5.86
N CYS A 102 1.00 33.75 -6.47
CA CYS A 102 2.05 32.92 -7.08
C CYS A 102 3.21 32.69 -6.10
#